data_AF-A0A6L8L0P5-F1
#
_entry.id   AF-A0A6L8L0P5-F1
#
_cell.length_a   1.000
_cell.length_b   1.000
_cell.length_c   1.000
_cell.angle_alpha   90.00
_cell.angle_beta   90.00
_cell.angle_gamma   90.00
#
_symmetry.space_group_name_H-M   'P 1'
#
loop_
_entity.id
_entity.type
_entity.pdbx_description
1 polymer ?
#
loop_
_entity_poly.entity_id
_entity_poly.type
_entity_poly.pdbx_seq_one_letter_code
_entity_poly.pdbx_strand_id
1 'polypeptide(L)'
;MKKCSNAQHPHCTYWVLPGAQTCEGGHAQAEPSSFDLLSALRTTRAASPATALDAVPAAQTAPSNYARPLQRAHAERPQLHISGFDPRAAGGRQTLKMELRGMPDACAPQLTLQLQSDLIPNGASRQHFVRAVGGEWRPVFVEFSSRGKEHGQYQISIELLSQHTGMAARKWVCTFVILVPRLDATLTEIHRIFLSTHKNVRVMADDASIARVSAQGGDSLDIDVTARNAGIAHLDLNAPAGKVDLGFSTIAWDEDLIEIDMPQAAAVHPHPSQAASLVNAAPEAGAQRQIRLFAMDDCVIGRFELVDPESDVLLTHYTADGQETNGLTRRLSGRHAIIRRSGQGFEIEDVSRYGILLDGVWPGKHKPTALRLGMRIEFSASIKGIVTLSVSAIMPHGVILHRVDHGANAESFYLLAPNTHPGYPVKAFAAAPHAAALPLLFHRDGGFWHLDQLTGKETALAPTVSLDKLSRVPGHTRFASDAYPEHWIIRTGANDIYSTVAANAMSTA
;
A
#
# COMPACT_ATOMS: atom_id res chain seq x y z
N MET A 1 -0.25 37.94 -38.06
CA MET A 1 -0.20 38.46 -39.45
C MET A 1 1.26 38.65 -39.81
N LYS A 2 1.70 38.23 -41.00
CA LYS A 2 3.08 38.40 -41.49
C LYS A 2 3.09 39.42 -42.64
N LYS A 3 4.20 40.12 -42.87
CA LYS A 3 4.36 41.05 -44.00
C LYS A 3 4.60 40.24 -45.29
N CYS A 4 4.14 40.73 -46.43
CA CYS A 4 4.33 40.08 -47.73
C CYS A 4 5.82 39.72 -47.98
N SER A 5 6.11 38.46 -48.31
CA SER A 5 7.47 37.96 -48.55
C SER A 5 7.74 37.57 -50.00
N ASN A 6 6.93 38.04 -50.95
CA ASN A 6 7.10 37.74 -52.38
C ASN A 6 8.41 38.34 -52.93
N ALA A 7 9.28 37.48 -53.45
CA ALA A 7 10.60 37.85 -53.97
C ALA A 7 10.55 38.79 -55.19
N GLN A 8 9.46 38.80 -55.97
CA GLN A 8 9.29 39.69 -57.12
C GLN A 8 8.80 41.10 -56.73
N HIS A 9 8.32 41.28 -55.49
CA HIS A 9 7.83 42.57 -54.99
C HIS A 9 8.37 42.87 -53.57
N PRO A 10 9.69 43.07 -53.41
CA PRO A 10 10.34 43.21 -52.10
C PRO A 10 9.93 44.48 -51.33
N HIS A 11 9.33 45.46 -52.01
CA HIS A 11 8.85 46.70 -51.39
C HIS A 11 7.36 46.66 -51.00
N CYS A 12 6.69 45.52 -51.15
CA CYS A 12 5.29 45.39 -50.75
C CYS A 12 5.14 45.51 -49.22
N THR A 13 4.28 46.44 -48.77
CA THR A 13 4.03 46.68 -47.34
C THR A 13 2.75 46.05 -46.81
N TYR A 14 1.95 45.44 -47.70
CA TYR A 14 0.67 44.80 -47.35
C TYR A 14 0.85 43.56 -46.47
N TRP A 15 -0.13 43.32 -45.60
CA TRP A 15 -0.15 42.21 -44.67
C TRP A 15 -0.71 40.93 -45.32
N VAL A 16 -0.31 39.80 -44.76
CA VAL A 16 -0.80 38.47 -45.09
C VAL A 16 -1.53 37.91 -43.88
N LEU A 17 -2.80 37.58 -44.07
CA LEU A 17 -3.62 36.88 -43.09
C LEU A 17 -3.08 35.45 -42.87
N PRO A 18 -3.11 34.90 -41.65
CA PRO A 18 -2.67 33.53 -41.41
C PRO A 18 -3.43 32.53 -42.31
N GLY A 19 -2.68 31.74 -43.09
CA GLY A 19 -3.25 30.76 -44.03
C GLY A 19 -3.62 31.29 -45.42
N ALA A 20 -3.55 32.60 -45.67
CA ALA A 20 -3.78 33.16 -47.00
C ALA A 20 -2.56 32.98 -47.91
N GLN A 21 -2.79 32.52 -49.15
CA GLN A 21 -1.75 32.31 -50.16
C GLN A 21 -1.41 33.58 -50.95
N THR A 22 -2.11 34.68 -50.69
CA THR A 22 -1.88 36.00 -51.30
C THR A 22 -1.92 37.09 -50.24
N CYS A 23 -1.08 38.12 -50.38
CA CYS A 23 -1.23 39.33 -49.57
C CYS A 23 -2.44 40.16 -50.04
N GLU A 24 -2.85 41.17 -49.28
CA GLU A 24 -3.95 42.06 -49.66
C GLU A 24 -3.72 42.81 -50.99
N GLY A 25 -2.45 42.98 -51.39
CA GLY A 25 -2.06 43.54 -52.70
C GLY A 25 -2.07 42.53 -53.86
N GLY A 26 -2.54 41.28 -53.64
CA GLY A 26 -2.64 40.25 -54.68
C GLY A 26 -1.36 39.47 -54.98
N HIS A 27 -0.27 39.68 -54.24
CA HIS A 27 0.99 38.96 -54.47
C HIS A 27 0.98 37.57 -53.83
N ALA A 28 1.30 36.54 -54.62
CA ALA A 28 1.43 35.16 -54.17
C ALA A 28 2.52 35.03 -53.08
N GLN A 29 2.22 34.28 -52.03
CA GLN A 29 3.17 33.95 -50.96
C GLN A 29 3.81 32.58 -51.25
N ALA A 30 5.03 32.38 -50.78
CA ALA A 30 5.68 31.07 -50.85
C ALA A 30 4.90 30.04 -50.04
N GLU A 31 4.78 28.81 -50.54
CA GLU A 31 4.00 27.76 -49.87
C GLU A 31 4.46 27.56 -48.42
N PRO A 32 3.53 27.43 -47.47
CA PRO A 32 3.85 27.28 -46.06
C PRO A 32 4.61 25.98 -45.82
N SER A 33 5.81 26.08 -45.24
CA SER A 33 6.58 24.90 -44.82
C SER A 33 5.87 24.16 -43.69
N SER A 34 6.11 22.85 -43.57
CA SER A 34 5.56 22.00 -42.50
C SER A 34 5.82 22.56 -41.08
N PHE A 35 6.88 23.35 -40.92
CA PHE A 35 7.23 24.06 -39.68
C PHE A 35 6.26 25.21 -39.35
N ASP A 36 5.78 25.96 -40.35
CA ASP A 36 4.82 27.05 -40.16
C ASP A 36 3.42 26.53 -39.80
N LEU A 37 2.99 25.39 -40.38
CA LEU A 37 1.74 24.73 -40.03
C LEU A 37 1.75 24.20 -38.58
N LEU A 38 2.86 23.62 -38.13
CA LEU A 38 3.02 23.12 -36.75
C LEU A 38 3.07 24.26 -35.72
N SER A 39 3.58 25.43 -36.10
CA SER A 39 3.63 26.61 -35.23
C SER A 39 2.25 27.30 -35.09
N ALA A 40 1.44 27.31 -36.15
CA ALA A 40 0.06 27.80 -36.12
C ALA A 40 -0.84 26.92 -35.24
N LEU A 41 -0.67 25.59 -35.28
CA LEU A 41 -1.40 24.64 -34.42
C LEU A 41 -1.06 24.75 -32.93
N ARG A 42 0.16 25.22 -32.59
CA ARG A 42 0.57 25.45 -31.20
C ARG A 42 0.05 26.77 -30.65
N THR A 43 -0.12 27.80 -31.48
CA THR A 43 -0.63 29.11 -31.05
C THR A 43 -2.15 29.13 -30.87
N THR A 44 -2.90 28.21 -31.50
CA THR A 44 -4.34 28.03 -31.27
C THR A 44 -4.69 27.28 -29.98
N ARG A 45 -3.70 26.71 -29.26
CA ARG A 45 -3.92 25.89 -28.04
C ARG A 45 -3.77 26.65 -26.72
N ALA A 46 -3.47 27.95 -26.75
CA ALA A 46 -3.21 28.77 -25.55
C ALA A 46 -4.39 29.68 -25.12
N ALA A 47 -5.60 29.44 -25.63
CA ALA A 47 -6.82 30.10 -25.16
C ALA A 47 -7.89 29.05 -24.86
N SER A 48 -8.33 29.00 -23.60
CA SER A 48 -9.49 28.25 -23.07
C SER A 48 -10.35 29.23 -22.26
N PRO A 49 -11.62 28.95 -21.89
CA PRO A 49 -12.42 27.72 -22.07
C PRO A 49 -13.89 27.95 -22.55
N ALA A 50 -14.60 26.88 -22.97
CA ALA A 50 -16.01 26.59 -22.62
C ALA A 50 -16.60 25.38 -23.39
N THR A 51 -17.05 24.37 -22.63
CA THR A 51 -18.23 23.49 -22.81
C THR A 51 -18.58 22.84 -24.15
N ALA A 52 -18.53 21.49 -24.19
CA ALA A 52 -19.56 20.53 -24.67
C ALA A 52 -18.88 19.17 -24.96
N LEU A 53 -19.06 18.15 -24.13
CA LEU A 53 -20.02 17.03 -24.24
C LEU A 53 -19.73 16.01 -25.37
N ASP A 54 -19.53 14.76 -24.92
CA ASP A 54 -19.70 13.45 -25.56
C ASP A 54 -18.94 13.11 -26.86
N ALA A 55 -18.02 12.13 -26.76
CA ALA A 55 -18.21 10.77 -27.26
C ALA A 55 -16.86 9.99 -27.33
N VAL A 56 -16.82 8.83 -26.68
CA VAL A 56 -15.84 7.74 -26.84
C VAL A 56 -16.33 6.90 -28.04
N PRO A 57 -15.51 6.38 -29.00
CA PRO A 57 -14.62 5.24 -28.69
C PRO A 57 -13.31 5.03 -29.51
N ALA A 58 -12.41 4.33 -28.82
CA ALA A 58 -11.46 3.29 -29.28
C ALA A 58 -10.73 3.41 -30.63
N ALA A 59 -9.40 3.49 -30.56
CA ALA A 59 -8.48 2.90 -31.55
C ALA A 59 -7.16 2.55 -30.83
N GLN A 60 -6.95 1.27 -30.52
CA GLN A 60 -6.06 0.36 -31.25
C GLN A 60 -4.56 0.73 -31.14
N THR A 61 -3.89 -0.10 -30.37
CA THR A 61 -2.44 -0.31 -30.29
C THR A 61 -1.85 -0.73 -31.64
N ALA A 62 -0.77 -0.06 -32.05
CA ALA A 62 0.26 -0.67 -32.88
C ALA A 62 1.63 0.03 -32.66
N PRO A 63 2.74 -0.70 -32.81
CA PRO A 63 3.99 -0.49 -32.08
C PRO A 63 4.99 0.35 -32.87
N SER A 64 5.61 1.36 -32.25
CA SER A 64 6.79 2.00 -32.84
C SER A 64 8.04 1.66 -32.03
N ASN A 65 8.64 0.52 -32.39
CA ASN A 65 10.07 0.28 -32.20
C ASN A 65 10.85 1.27 -33.07
N TYR A 66 11.10 2.46 -32.52
CA TYR A 66 12.25 3.27 -32.88
C TYR A 66 12.88 3.73 -31.58
N ALA A 67 14.16 3.41 -31.42
CA ALA A 67 14.97 3.77 -30.28
C ALA A 67 14.79 5.26 -29.97
N ARG A 68 14.12 5.56 -28.85
CA ARG A 68 14.11 6.90 -28.25
C ARG A 68 15.54 7.25 -27.84
N PRO A 69 16.04 8.46 -28.10
CA PRO A 69 17.31 8.90 -27.56
C PRO A 69 17.27 8.81 -26.02
N LEU A 70 18.29 8.16 -25.44
CA LEU A 70 18.47 7.85 -24.02
C LEU A 70 18.22 9.05 -23.07
N GLN A 71 18.33 10.29 -23.55
CA GLN A 71 18.13 11.52 -22.75
C GLN A 71 16.70 11.75 -22.25
N ARG A 72 15.64 11.28 -22.94
CA ARG A 72 14.27 11.38 -22.38
C ARG A 72 13.94 10.28 -21.39
N ALA A 73 14.61 9.12 -21.47
CA ALA A 73 14.38 8.01 -20.55
C ALA A 73 14.94 8.30 -19.14
N HIS A 74 15.99 9.13 -19.02
CA HIS A 74 16.50 9.59 -17.71
C HIS A 74 15.57 10.60 -17.03
N ALA A 75 14.84 11.43 -17.78
CA ALA A 75 13.95 12.45 -17.22
C ALA A 75 12.64 11.90 -16.63
N GLU A 76 12.34 10.61 -16.83
CA GLU A 76 11.14 9.95 -16.30
C GLU A 76 11.36 9.32 -14.91
N ARG A 77 12.60 9.29 -14.39
CA ARG A 77 12.91 8.71 -13.07
C ARG A 77 13.07 9.81 -12.02
N PRO A 78 12.50 9.64 -10.81
CA PRO A 78 12.74 10.56 -9.70
C PRO A 78 14.22 10.58 -9.36
N GLN A 79 14.80 11.77 -9.26
CA GLN A 79 16.23 11.97 -9.01
C GLN A 79 16.45 13.05 -7.96
N LEU A 80 17.51 12.86 -7.18
CA LEU A 80 18.04 13.87 -6.27
C LEU A 80 19.31 14.46 -6.86
N HIS A 81 19.22 15.71 -7.30
CA HIS A 81 20.38 16.48 -7.74
C HIS A 81 21.11 17.04 -6.53
N ILE A 82 22.39 16.74 -6.41
CA ILE A 82 23.26 17.20 -5.34
C ILE A 82 24.30 18.14 -5.94
N SER A 83 24.50 19.29 -5.32
CA SER A 83 25.48 20.30 -5.75
C SER A 83 26.10 21.03 -4.56
N GLY A 84 27.18 21.78 -4.79
CA GLY A 84 27.83 22.56 -3.74
C GLY A 84 28.91 21.81 -2.96
N PHE A 85 29.25 20.57 -3.35
CA PHE A 85 30.33 19.82 -2.71
C PHE A 85 31.70 20.38 -3.12
N ASP A 86 32.52 20.77 -2.15
CA ASP A 86 33.91 21.15 -2.40
C ASP A 86 34.85 20.18 -1.65
N PRO A 87 35.51 19.24 -2.37
CA PRO A 87 36.41 18.27 -1.76
C PRO A 87 37.65 18.93 -1.16
N ARG A 88 37.96 20.19 -1.50
CA ARG A 88 39.08 20.96 -0.90
C ARG A 88 38.73 21.47 0.48
N ALA A 89 37.46 21.57 0.84
CA ALA A 89 36.99 21.92 2.18
C ALA A 89 37.04 20.73 3.16
N ALA A 90 37.89 19.73 2.89
CA ALA A 90 38.09 18.58 3.75
C ALA A 90 38.68 18.99 5.10
N GLY A 91 38.05 18.51 6.19
CA GLY A 91 38.32 18.92 7.56
C GLY A 91 37.47 20.10 8.06
N GLY A 92 36.63 20.68 7.20
CA GLY A 92 35.73 21.80 7.51
C GLY A 92 34.24 21.47 7.49
N ARG A 93 33.42 22.50 7.69
CA ARG A 93 31.97 22.45 7.45
C ARG A 93 31.69 22.69 5.96
N GLN A 94 30.78 21.91 5.41
CA GLN A 94 30.35 21.99 4.02
C GLN A 94 28.82 22.02 3.96
N THR A 95 28.27 22.63 2.91
CA THR A 95 26.82 22.69 2.72
C THR A 95 26.51 22.14 1.34
N LEU A 96 25.73 21.06 1.28
CA LEU A 96 25.20 20.52 0.03
C LEU A 96 23.84 21.12 -0.27
N LYS A 97 23.65 21.55 -1.50
CA LYS A 97 22.37 21.93 -2.05
C LYS A 97 21.75 20.72 -2.74
N MET A 98 20.54 20.37 -2.33
CA MET A 98 19.79 19.23 -2.82
C MET A 98 18.51 19.70 -3.52
N GLU A 99 18.25 19.18 -4.72
CA GLU A 99 17.09 19.51 -5.56
C GLU A 99 16.41 18.24 -6.06
N LEU A 100 15.07 18.22 -6.06
CA LEU A 100 14.30 17.10 -6.60
C LEU A 100 13.98 17.32 -8.09
N ARG A 101 14.26 16.31 -8.91
CA ARG A 101 13.96 16.28 -10.35
C ARG A 101 13.16 15.02 -10.69
N GLY A 102 12.32 15.10 -11.72
CA GLY A 102 11.56 13.92 -12.20
C GLY A 102 10.54 13.32 -11.21
N MET A 103 10.12 14.06 -10.18
CA MET A 103 9.14 13.57 -9.20
C MET A 103 7.77 13.33 -9.87
N PRO A 104 7.03 12.26 -9.51
CA PRO A 104 5.72 11.98 -10.08
C PRO A 104 4.70 13.08 -9.75
N ASP A 105 3.81 13.43 -10.68
CA ASP A 105 2.79 14.45 -10.44
C ASP A 105 1.81 14.10 -9.30
N ALA A 106 1.66 12.81 -9.01
CA ALA A 106 0.82 12.28 -7.94
C ALA A 106 1.51 12.23 -6.56
N CYS A 107 2.53 13.06 -6.30
CA CYS A 107 3.16 13.16 -4.97
C CYS A 107 2.63 14.35 -4.17
N ALA A 108 2.66 14.23 -2.84
CA ALA A 108 2.26 15.29 -1.93
C ALA A 108 3.03 16.59 -2.19
N PRO A 109 2.42 17.79 -2.01
CA PRO A 109 3.10 19.07 -2.23
C PRO A 109 4.22 19.37 -1.22
N GLN A 110 4.33 18.58 -0.15
CA GLN A 110 5.41 18.64 0.83
C GLN A 110 5.95 17.21 1.06
N LEU A 111 7.26 17.04 0.92
CA LEU A 111 7.95 15.79 1.14
C LEU A 111 8.92 15.92 2.32
N THR A 112 9.02 14.89 3.14
CA THR A 112 10.00 14.83 4.24
C THR A 112 11.26 14.15 3.78
N LEU A 113 12.40 14.86 3.84
CA LEU A 113 13.73 14.32 3.60
C LEU A 113 14.37 13.94 4.94
N GLN A 114 14.80 12.70 5.08
CA GLN A 114 15.61 12.22 6.20
C GLN A 114 16.97 11.79 5.66
N LEU A 115 18.04 12.29 6.28
CA LEU A 115 19.40 11.95 5.95
C LEU A 115 20.07 11.32 7.16
N GLN A 116 20.86 10.28 6.94
CA GLN A 116 21.65 9.63 7.97
C GLN A 116 23.09 9.45 7.49
N SER A 117 24.04 9.93 8.29
CA SER A 117 25.48 9.79 8.02
C SER A 117 26.31 10.24 9.22
N ASP A 118 27.48 9.65 9.39
CA ASP A 118 28.46 10.07 10.40
C ASP A 118 29.02 11.48 10.15
N LEU A 119 28.86 12.02 8.93
CA LEU A 119 29.25 13.39 8.57
C LEU A 119 28.22 14.44 9.02
N ILE A 120 27.01 14.02 9.41
CA ILE A 120 25.95 14.93 9.85
C ILE A 120 26.07 15.15 11.36
N PRO A 121 25.93 16.39 11.88
CA PRO A 121 25.85 16.63 13.32
C PRO A 121 24.73 15.79 13.95
N ASN A 122 25.06 14.99 14.97
CA ASN A 122 24.16 14.02 15.63
C ASN A 122 23.75 12.80 14.76
N GLY A 123 24.43 12.54 13.65
CA GLY A 123 24.27 11.33 12.82
C GLY A 123 23.04 11.32 11.90
N ALA A 124 22.09 12.25 12.08
CA ALA A 124 20.90 12.35 11.25
C ALA A 124 20.39 13.80 11.12
N SER A 125 19.77 14.11 9.98
CA SER A 125 19.13 15.40 9.71
C SER A 125 17.77 15.19 9.06
N ARG A 126 16.80 16.04 9.40
CA ARG A 126 15.45 16.02 8.82
C ARG A 126 15.14 17.38 8.21
N GLN A 127 14.71 17.37 6.96
CA GLN A 127 14.38 18.55 6.16
C GLN A 127 13.07 18.34 5.40
N HIS A 128 12.56 19.39 4.77
CA HIS A 128 11.33 19.33 3.98
C HIS A 128 11.51 19.96 2.61
N PHE A 129 11.16 19.21 1.57
CA PHE A 129 10.95 19.77 0.25
C PHE A 129 9.52 20.29 0.14
N VAL A 130 9.38 21.52 -0.36
CA VAL A 130 8.08 22.15 -0.60
C VAL A 130 7.96 22.48 -2.08
N ARG A 131 6.87 22.03 -2.69
CA ARG A 131 6.54 22.34 -4.08
C ARG A 131 6.03 23.78 -4.17
N ALA A 132 6.65 24.59 -5.00
CA ALA A 132 6.21 25.94 -5.29
C ALA A 132 4.92 25.92 -6.14
N VAL A 133 4.19 27.05 -6.16
CA VAL A 133 2.97 27.23 -6.96
C VAL A 133 3.22 27.01 -8.46
N GLY A 134 4.44 27.27 -8.94
CA GLY A 134 4.88 27.01 -10.32
C GLY A 134 5.21 25.55 -10.62
N GLY A 135 5.08 24.64 -9.66
CA GLY A 135 5.34 23.20 -9.84
C GLY A 135 6.78 22.74 -9.55
N GLU A 136 7.72 23.67 -9.38
CA GLU A 136 9.12 23.38 -9.04
C GLU A 136 9.32 23.05 -7.57
N TRP A 137 10.34 22.26 -7.26
CA TRP A 137 10.73 21.93 -5.89
C TRP A 137 11.73 22.94 -5.34
N ARG A 138 11.48 23.47 -4.13
CA ARG A 138 12.44 24.37 -3.48
C ARG A 138 13.68 23.59 -3.03
N PRO A 139 14.90 24.07 -3.33
CA PRO A 139 16.12 23.41 -2.90
C PRO A 139 16.25 23.37 -1.38
N VAL A 140 16.83 22.31 -0.87
CA VAL A 140 17.17 22.12 0.54
C VAL A 140 18.68 22.17 0.71
N PHE A 141 19.13 22.80 1.79
CA PHE A 141 20.55 22.88 2.13
C PHE A 141 20.83 22.02 3.36
N VAL A 142 21.80 21.11 3.25
CA VAL A 142 22.19 20.21 4.34
C VAL A 142 23.65 20.45 4.67
N GLU A 143 23.92 20.70 5.95
CA GLU A 143 25.27 20.91 6.46
C GLU A 143 25.92 19.58 6.88
N PHE A 144 27.17 19.40 6.44
CA PHE A 144 28.02 18.26 6.76
C PHE A 144 29.33 18.78 7.37
N SER A 145 29.90 18.00 8.28
CA SER A 145 31.19 18.32 8.92
C SER A 145 32.11 17.12 8.85
N SER A 146 33.22 17.28 8.15
CA SER A 146 34.33 16.29 8.13
C SER A 146 35.37 16.56 9.23
N ARG A 147 35.16 17.57 10.08
CA ARG A 147 36.07 17.92 11.17
C ARG A 147 36.18 16.76 12.17
N GLY A 148 37.40 16.28 12.39
CA GLY A 148 37.68 15.18 13.33
C GLY A 148 37.24 13.80 12.84
N LYS A 149 36.95 13.66 11.55
CA LYS A 149 36.63 12.38 10.91
C LYS A 149 37.87 11.82 10.21
N GLU A 150 37.99 10.50 10.16
CA GLU A 150 39.08 9.83 9.45
C GLU A 150 38.96 10.03 7.94
N HIS A 151 40.06 9.88 7.23
CA HIS A 151 40.02 9.90 5.77
C HIS A 151 39.35 8.62 5.28
N GLY A 152 38.47 8.71 4.27
CA GLY A 152 37.73 7.55 3.80
C GLY A 152 36.43 7.88 3.11
N GLN A 153 35.68 6.84 2.81
CA GLN A 153 34.37 6.91 2.18
C GLN A 153 33.28 6.92 3.24
N TYR A 154 32.44 7.96 3.25
CA TYR A 154 31.31 8.07 4.16
C TYR A 154 30.01 7.95 3.38
N GLN A 155 29.20 6.97 3.76
CA GLN A 155 27.90 6.75 3.19
C GLN A 155 26.90 7.77 3.75
N ILE A 156 26.04 8.29 2.88
CA ILE A 156 24.87 9.09 3.24
C ILE A 156 23.64 8.35 2.73
N SER A 157 22.83 7.90 3.68
CA SER A 157 21.55 7.25 3.39
C SER A 157 20.46 8.32 3.41
N ILE A 158 19.61 8.32 2.38
CA ILE A 158 18.49 9.24 2.25
C ILE A 158 17.19 8.47 2.20
N GLU A 159 16.20 8.97 2.94
CA GLU A 159 14.81 8.59 2.82
C GLU A 159 13.94 9.80 2.52
N LEU A 160 13.12 9.72 1.47
CA LEU A 160 12.17 10.75 1.09
C LEU A 160 10.76 10.19 1.27
N LEU A 161 9.96 10.79 2.14
CA LEU A 161 8.59 10.37 2.43
C LEU A 161 7.56 11.37 1.88
N SER A 162 6.62 10.87 1.09
CA SER A 162 5.39 11.55 0.70
C SER A 162 4.23 11.07 1.56
N GLN A 163 3.68 11.97 2.37
CA GLN A 163 2.49 11.68 3.18
C GLN A 163 1.52 12.86 3.06
N HIS A 164 0.32 12.59 2.54
CA HIS A 164 -0.76 13.56 2.46
C HIS A 164 -2.10 12.86 2.68
N THR A 165 -3.02 13.53 3.36
CA THR A 165 -4.37 13.03 3.61
C THR A 165 -5.09 12.77 2.29
N GLY A 166 -5.50 11.52 2.05
CA GLY A 166 -6.20 11.11 0.82
C GLY A 166 -5.31 10.59 -0.31
N MET A 167 -3.99 10.52 -0.13
CA MET A 167 -3.07 9.92 -1.11
C MET A 167 -2.32 8.72 -0.51
N ALA A 168 -1.98 7.74 -1.36
CA ALA A 168 -1.13 6.65 -0.95
C ALA A 168 0.24 7.19 -0.52
N ALA A 169 0.69 6.80 0.67
CA ALA A 169 2.01 7.17 1.15
C ALA A 169 3.08 6.50 0.27
N ARG A 170 4.10 7.27 -0.12
CA ARG A 170 5.21 6.79 -0.96
C ARG A 170 6.52 7.08 -0.26
N LYS A 171 7.47 6.16 -0.38
CA LYS A 171 8.82 6.31 0.15
C LYS A 171 9.82 6.10 -0.98
N TRP A 172 10.75 7.03 -1.15
CA TRP A 172 11.92 6.83 -1.98
C TRP A 172 13.17 6.75 -1.12
N VAL A 173 14.15 5.97 -1.56
CA VAL A 173 15.46 5.94 -0.94
C VAL A 173 16.54 6.13 -1.99
N CYS A 174 17.63 6.76 -1.59
CA CYS A 174 18.88 6.71 -2.33
C CYS A 174 20.04 6.68 -1.35
N THR A 175 21.21 6.30 -1.84
CA THR A 175 22.43 6.25 -1.04
C THR A 175 23.56 6.71 -1.91
N PHE A 176 24.34 7.67 -1.41
CA PHE A 176 25.53 8.14 -2.09
C PHE A 176 26.70 8.21 -1.11
N VAL A 177 27.91 8.33 -1.65
CA VAL A 177 29.15 8.29 -0.89
C VAL A 177 29.91 9.60 -1.06
N ILE A 178 30.35 10.18 0.05
CA ILE A 178 31.28 11.31 0.06
C ILE A 178 32.66 10.82 0.46
N LEU A 179 33.65 11.16 -0.35
CA LEU A 179 35.05 10.92 -0.02
C LEU A 179 35.61 12.08 0.80
N VAL A 180 36.10 11.76 2.00
CA VAL A 180 36.89 12.68 2.83
C VAL A 180 38.37 12.40 2.57
N PRO A 181 39.11 13.31 1.91
CA PRO A 181 40.51 13.10 1.60
C PRO A 181 41.39 13.17 2.85
N ARG A 182 42.63 12.68 2.72
CA ARG A 182 43.64 12.78 3.77
C ARG A 182 44.03 14.24 4.00
N LEU A 183 44.42 14.57 5.23
CA LEU A 183 44.87 15.91 5.63
C LEU A 183 46.12 16.37 4.85
N ASP A 184 46.94 15.44 4.36
CA ASP A 184 48.15 15.67 3.57
C ASP A 184 47.94 15.55 2.05
N ALA A 185 46.72 15.26 1.60
CA ALA A 185 46.45 15.05 0.18
C ALA A 185 46.63 16.35 -0.61
N THR A 186 47.46 16.31 -1.65
CA THR A 186 47.65 17.46 -2.54
C THR A 186 46.41 17.71 -3.38
N LEU A 187 46.20 18.96 -3.82
CA LEU A 187 45.06 19.31 -4.68
C LEU A 187 45.03 18.45 -5.96
N THR A 188 46.18 18.09 -6.49
CA THR A 188 46.34 17.17 -7.63
C THR A 188 45.87 15.75 -7.30
N GLU A 189 46.15 15.24 -6.10
CA GLU A 189 45.68 13.92 -5.65
C GLU A 189 44.17 13.90 -5.42
N ILE A 190 43.63 14.93 -4.76
CA ILE A 190 42.20 15.11 -4.54
C ILE A 190 41.47 15.16 -5.88
N HIS A 191 41.96 15.98 -6.81
CA HIS A 191 41.38 16.12 -8.14
C HIS A 191 41.47 14.82 -8.95
N ARG A 192 42.60 14.09 -8.88
CA ARG A 192 42.79 12.82 -9.61
C ARG A 192 41.87 11.70 -9.12
N ILE A 193 41.75 11.52 -7.80
CA ILE A 193 40.89 10.50 -7.21
C ILE A 193 39.42 10.84 -7.51
N PHE A 194 39.04 12.10 -7.30
CA PHE A 194 37.67 12.57 -7.52
C PHE A 194 37.22 12.49 -8.99
N LEU A 195 38.07 12.93 -9.93
CA LEU A 195 37.77 12.81 -11.36
C LEU A 195 37.70 11.35 -11.83
N SER A 196 38.45 10.44 -11.18
CA SER A 196 38.43 9.02 -11.55
C SER A 196 37.12 8.32 -11.16
N THR A 197 36.41 8.82 -10.15
CA THR A 197 35.15 8.25 -9.66
C THR A 197 33.90 8.83 -10.34
N HIS A 198 33.98 10.00 -10.98
CA HIS A 198 32.80 10.73 -11.46
C HIS A 198 32.77 11.11 -12.96
N LYS A 199 33.79 10.76 -13.78
CA LYS A 199 33.79 11.09 -15.22
C LYS A 199 33.15 10.02 -16.10
N ASN A 200 32.34 10.48 -17.07
CA ASN A 200 31.64 9.64 -18.04
C ASN A 200 32.48 9.29 -19.29
N VAL A 201 33.55 10.03 -19.61
CA VAL A 201 34.40 9.77 -20.81
C VAL A 201 35.87 10.07 -20.53
N ARG A 202 36.75 9.10 -20.85
CA ARG A 202 38.21 9.24 -20.76
C ARG A 202 38.84 8.99 -22.13
N VAL A 203 39.68 9.92 -22.59
CA VAL A 203 40.37 9.82 -23.88
C VAL A 203 41.86 9.67 -23.64
N MET A 204 42.43 8.56 -24.10
CA MET A 204 43.86 8.25 -23.97
C MET A 204 44.44 7.93 -25.34
N ALA A 205 45.51 8.61 -25.70
CA ALA A 205 46.29 8.35 -26.92
C ALA A 205 47.74 7.99 -26.53
N ASP A 206 48.21 6.84 -27.00
CA ASP A 206 49.56 6.31 -26.76
C ASP A 206 50.17 5.77 -28.08
N ASP A 207 51.49 5.61 -28.14
CA ASP A 207 52.24 5.05 -29.29
C ASP A 207 51.88 5.67 -30.66
N ALA A 208 52.01 7.00 -30.78
CA ALA A 208 51.71 7.75 -32.01
C ALA A 208 50.26 7.62 -32.53
N SER A 209 49.33 7.13 -31.71
CA SER A 209 47.90 7.10 -32.04
C SER A 209 47.24 8.47 -31.93
N ILE A 210 46.15 8.66 -32.69
CA ILE A 210 45.34 9.88 -32.67
C ILE A 210 43.95 9.53 -32.17
N ALA A 211 43.58 10.09 -31.01
CA ALA A 211 42.24 9.97 -30.46
C ALA A 211 41.45 11.27 -30.71
N ARG A 212 40.27 11.15 -31.32
CA ARG A 212 39.39 12.27 -31.63
C ARG A 212 38.03 12.07 -30.97
N VAL A 213 37.55 13.09 -30.26
CA VAL A 213 36.19 13.13 -29.73
C VAL A 213 35.50 14.36 -30.27
N SER A 214 34.37 14.15 -30.96
CA SER A 214 33.48 15.21 -31.45
C SER A 214 32.13 15.08 -30.76
N ALA A 215 31.74 16.07 -29.98
CA ALA A 215 30.42 16.15 -29.36
C ALA A 215 29.66 17.35 -29.95
N GLN A 216 28.41 17.14 -30.37
CA GLN A 216 27.52 18.24 -30.77
C GLN A 216 26.82 18.78 -29.52
N GLY A 217 26.96 20.08 -29.29
CA GLY A 217 26.71 20.74 -28.01
C GLY A 217 25.28 20.63 -27.48
N GLY A 218 25.18 20.50 -26.15
CA GLY A 218 23.94 20.57 -25.39
C GLY A 218 24.13 20.35 -23.89
N ASP A 219 25.02 19.44 -23.50
CA ASP A 219 25.26 19.08 -22.08
C ASP A 219 26.73 19.31 -21.66
N SER A 220 26.92 19.59 -20.36
CA SER A 220 28.23 19.71 -19.71
C SER A 220 28.97 18.37 -19.72
N LEU A 221 30.01 18.25 -20.55
CA LEU A 221 30.87 17.07 -20.64
C LEU A 221 32.16 17.27 -19.85
N ASP A 222 32.39 16.46 -18.82
CA ASP A 222 33.67 16.40 -18.10
C ASP A 222 34.62 15.41 -18.79
N ILE A 223 35.53 15.93 -19.62
CA ILE A 223 36.45 15.13 -20.43
C ILE A 223 37.84 15.16 -19.82
N ASP A 224 38.46 13.99 -19.62
CA ASP A 224 39.89 13.88 -19.31
C ASP A 224 40.66 13.48 -20.57
N VAL A 225 41.63 14.32 -20.97
CA VAL A 225 42.42 14.14 -22.19
C VAL A 225 43.88 13.95 -21.81
N THR A 226 44.41 12.76 -22.08
CA THR A 226 45.81 12.44 -21.79
C THR A 226 46.52 11.93 -23.04
N ALA A 227 47.67 12.53 -23.37
CA ALA A 227 48.52 12.14 -24.49
C ALA A 227 49.94 11.83 -23.98
N ARG A 228 50.49 10.67 -24.35
CA ARG A 228 51.83 10.22 -23.97
C ARG A 228 52.57 9.68 -25.19
N ASN A 229 53.90 9.58 -25.11
CA ASN A 229 54.77 8.98 -26.13
C ASN A 229 54.47 9.43 -27.58
N ALA A 230 54.49 10.75 -27.80
CA ALA A 230 54.18 11.37 -29.10
C ALA A 230 52.76 11.14 -29.66
N GLY A 231 51.81 10.65 -28.84
CA GLY A 231 50.39 10.61 -29.16
C GLY A 231 49.77 12.00 -29.27
N ILE A 232 48.74 12.14 -30.11
CA ILE A 232 48.04 13.40 -30.33
C ILE A 232 46.56 13.23 -29.94
N ALA A 233 46.10 14.03 -28.99
CA ALA A 233 44.69 14.08 -28.62
C ALA A 233 44.07 15.41 -29.05
N HIS A 234 42.98 15.36 -29.80
CA HIS A 234 42.31 16.56 -30.33
C HIS A 234 40.85 16.61 -29.86
N LEU A 235 40.50 17.70 -29.18
CA LEU A 235 39.16 18.01 -28.69
C LEU A 235 38.67 19.30 -29.35
N ASP A 236 37.56 19.23 -30.09
CA ASP A 236 36.95 20.38 -30.77
C ASP A 236 35.56 20.66 -30.18
N LEU A 237 35.34 21.90 -29.72
CA LEU A 237 34.15 22.36 -28.98
C LEU A 237 33.46 23.57 -29.63
N ASN A 238 33.64 23.79 -30.92
CA ASN A 238 33.27 25.06 -31.56
C ASN A 238 31.76 25.40 -31.57
N ALA A 239 31.37 26.35 -30.70
CA ALA A 239 30.37 27.42 -30.89
C ALA A 239 30.85 28.71 -30.15
N PRO A 240 30.49 29.93 -30.59
CA PRO A 240 31.35 31.11 -30.48
C PRO A 240 31.38 31.79 -29.10
N ALA A 241 32.61 32.15 -28.71
CA ALA A 241 33.07 33.12 -27.71
C ALA A 241 32.04 33.73 -26.74
N GLY A 242 31.81 33.03 -25.63
CA GLY A 242 31.33 33.61 -24.38
C GLY A 242 32.30 33.20 -23.27
N LYS A 243 32.91 34.20 -22.62
CA LYS A 243 33.71 34.15 -21.39
C LYS A 243 33.60 32.81 -20.63
N VAL A 244 34.66 32.01 -20.65
CA VAL A 244 34.77 30.83 -19.76
C VAL A 244 34.99 31.37 -18.35
N ASP A 245 33.90 31.62 -17.63
CA ASP A 245 33.97 31.88 -16.20
C ASP A 245 34.43 30.58 -15.53
N LEU A 246 35.68 30.58 -15.05
CA LEU A 246 36.18 29.62 -14.07
C LEU A 246 35.44 29.88 -12.74
N GLY A 247 34.15 29.53 -12.72
CA GLY A 247 33.36 29.45 -11.51
C GLY A 247 33.95 28.40 -10.59
N PHE A 248 34.03 28.71 -9.30
CA PHE A 248 34.50 27.80 -8.25
C PHE A 248 33.90 26.39 -8.45
N SER A 249 34.77 25.40 -8.63
CA SER A 249 34.42 24.02 -8.98
C SER A 249 33.77 23.28 -7.80
N THR A 250 32.53 23.62 -7.47
CA THR A 250 31.68 22.75 -6.65
C THR A 250 31.15 21.63 -7.52
N ILE A 251 31.30 20.38 -7.07
CA ILE A 251 30.82 19.25 -7.85
C ILE A 251 29.30 19.12 -7.68
N ALA A 252 28.66 18.73 -8.78
CA ALA A 252 27.27 18.34 -8.81
C ALA A 252 27.09 16.98 -9.51
N TRP A 253 26.13 16.19 -9.03
CA TRP A 253 25.76 14.89 -9.59
C TRP A 253 24.30 14.58 -9.28
N ASP A 254 23.72 13.59 -9.98
CA ASP A 254 22.35 13.13 -9.78
C ASP A 254 22.36 11.72 -9.19
N GLU A 255 21.52 11.49 -8.18
CA GLU A 255 21.27 10.17 -7.59
C GLU A 255 19.86 9.71 -7.90
N ASP A 256 19.71 8.46 -8.36
CA ASP A 256 18.40 7.88 -8.64
C ASP A 256 17.64 7.62 -7.32
N LEU A 257 16.42 8.14 -7.23
CA LEU A 257 15.52 7.90 -6.10
C LEU A 257 14.69 6.64 -6.40
N ILE A 258 14.97 5.57 -5.66
CA ILE A 258 14.31 4.28 -5.81
C ILE A 258 13.03 4.29 -4.97
N GLU A 259 11.87 4.16 -5.60
CA GLU A 259 10.59 4.01 -4.90
C GLU A 259 10.54 2.64 -4.23
N ILE A 260 10.30 2.62 -2.92
CA ILE A 260 10.08 1.41 -2.13
C ILE A 260 8.59 1.32 -1.79
N ASP A 261 8.01 0.16 -2.04
CA ASP A 261 6.66 -0.17 -1.59
C ASP A 261 6.58 -0.06 -0.07
N MET A 262 5.76 0.87 0.41
CA MET A 262 5.36 0.86 1.81
C MET A 262 4.54 -0.42 2.06
N PRO A 263 4.65 -1.05 3.25
CA PRO A 263 3.70 -2.09 3.62
C PRO A 263 2.30 -1.50 3.44
N GLN A 264 1.49 -2.11 2.57
CA GLN A 264 0.12 -1.69 2.34
C GLN A 264 -0.54 -1.54 3.70
N ALA A 265 -1.08 -0.34 3.97
CA ALA A 265 -2.00 -0.18 5.08
C ALA A 265 -3.03 -1.31 4.95
N ALA A 266 -3.17 -2.14 5.97
CA ALA A 266 -4.04 -3.31 5.95
C ALA A 266 -5.38 -2.85 5.37
N ALA A 267 -5.84 -3.54 4.30
CA ALA A 267 -7.14 -3.25 3.74
C ALA A 267 -8.13 -3.24 4.90
N VAL A 268 -8.93 -2.19 5.07
CA VAL A 268 -9.90 -2.14 6.17
C VAL A 268 -11.17 -2.81 5.67
N HIS A 269 -11.69 -3.78 6.42
CA HIS A 269 -12.95 -4.41 6.06
C HIS A 269 -14.06 -3.34 6.02
N PRO A 270 -14.96 -3.33 5.02
CA PRO A 270 -16.03 -2.34 4.91
C PRO A 270 -17.00 -2.33 6.11
N HIS A 271 -17.02 -3.41 6.90
CA HIS A 271 -17.83 -3.51 8.10
C HIS A 271 -17.07 -4.25 9.23
N PRO A 272 -16.25 -3.57 10.04
CA PRO A 272 -15.50 -4.24 11.09
C PRO A 272 -16.45 -4.84 12.14
N SER A 273 -16.24 -6.11 12.50
CA SER A 273 -16.97 -6.81 13.55
C SER A 273 -16.24 -8.09 13.95
N GLN A 274 -16.22 -8.38 15.26
CA GLN A 274 -15.70 -9.62 15.84
C GLN A 274 -16.81 -10.64 16.16
N ALA A 275 -18.08 -10.24 16.09
CA ALA A 275 -19.23 -11.09 16.40
C ALA A 275 -20.39 -10.75 15.46
N ALA A 276 -20.95 -11.73 14.77
CA ALA A 276 -21.98 -11.53 13.76
C ALA A 276 -22.86 -12.77 13.61
N SER A 277 -23.90 -12.70 12.77
CA SER A 277 -24.77 -13.85 12.51
C SER A 277 -25.22 -13.89 11.05
N LEU A 278 -25.26 -15.10 10.48
CA LEU A 278 -26.02 -15.36 9.27
C LEU A 278 -27.40 -15.89 9.68
N VAL A 279 -28.45 -15.11 9.38
CA VAL A 279 -29.82 -15.44 9.74
C VAL A 279 -30.55 -15.94 8.50
N ASN A 280 -30.91 -17.23 8.50
CA ASN A 280 -31.76 -17.85 7.50
C ASN A 280 -33.24 -17.67 7.88
N ALA A 281 -33.96 -16.88 7.10
CA ALA A 281 -35.37 -16.59 7.34
C ALA A 281 -36.30 -17.77 7.02
N ALA A 282 -35.86 -18.70 6.17
CA ALA A 282 -36.63 -19.86 5.74
C ALA A 282 -35.71 -21.10 5.69
N PRO A 283 -35.39 -21.69 6.86
CA PRO A 283 -34.53 -22.86 6.91
C PRO A 283 -35.20 -24.07 6.25
N GLU A 284 -34.51 -24.65 5.27
CA GLU A 284 -34.86 -25.94 4.68
C GLU A 284 -34.64 -27.08 5.70
N ALA A 285 -35.19 -28.25 5.43
CA ALA A 285 -35.08 -29.39 6.35
C ALA A 285 -33.60 -29.74 6.64
N GLY A 286 -33.20 -29.60 7.91
CA GLY A 286 -31.85 -29.88 8.39
C GLY A 286 -30.86 -28.70 8.35
N ALA A 287 -31.27 -27.53 7.84
CA ALA A 287 -30.47 -26.31 7.92
C ALA A 287 -30.71 -25.57 9.24
N GLN A 288 -29.67 -24.93 9.77
CA GLN A 288 -29.79 -24.07 10.95
C GLN A 288 -30.44 -22.75 10.57
N ARG A 289 -31.33 -22.26 11.45
CA ARG A 289 -31.89 -20.93 11.33
C ARG A 289 -30.82 -19.85 11.48
N GLN A 290 -29.81 -20.09 12.32
CA GLN A 290 -28.75 -19.14 12.60
C GLN A 290 -27.37 -19.79 12.56
N ILE A 291 -26.42 -19.10 11.94
CA ILE A 291 -24.99 -19.43 12.03
C ILE A 291 -24.34 -18.25 12.74
N ARG A 292 -23.97 -18.44 14.00
CA ARG A 292 -23.35 -17.39 14.82
C ARG A 292 -21.85 -17.39 14.62
N LEU A 293 -21.28 -16.22 14.39
CA LEU A 293 -19.88 -16.02 14.02
C LEU A 293 -19.17 -15.28 15.15
N PHE A 294 -18.03 -15.82 15.59
CA PHE A 294 -17.18 -15.21 16.61
C PHE A 294 -15.73 -15.28 16.15
N ALA A 295 -15.02 -14.15 16.17
CA ALA A 295 -13.63 -14.03 15.78
C ALA A 295 -12.79 -13.48 16.94
N MET A 296 -12.44 -14.37 17.87
CA MET A 296 -11.80 -14.04 19.15
C MET A 296 -10.69 -15.04 19.45
N ASP A 297 -9.65 -14.60 20.15
CA ASP A 297 -8.57 -15.51 20.58
C ASP A 297 -9.09 -16.53 21.62
N ASP A 298 -9.88 -16.04 22.58
CA ASP A 298 -10.59 -16.82 23.58
C ASP A 298 -12.10 -16.58 23.43
N CYS A 299 -12.84 -17.63 23.09
CA CYS A 299 -14.29 -17.59 23.01
C CYS A 299 -14.91 -18.16 24.29
N VAL A 300 -15.55 -17.31 25.08
CA VAL A 300 -16.19 -17.74 26.33
C VAL A 300 -17.61 -18.20 26.04
N ILE A 301 -17.91 -19.44 26.41
CA ILE A 301 -19.22 -20.06 26.25
C ILE A 301 -19.92 -20.10 27.61
N GLY A 302 -21.18 -19.69 27.65
CA GLY A 302 -21.88 -19.54 28.91
C GLY A 302 -23.40 -19.50 28.80
N ARG A 303 -24.03 -19.25 29.94
CA ARG A 303 -25.47 -19.09 30.06
C ARG A 303 -25.93 -17.85 29.30
N PHE A 304 -27.06 -17.95 28.61
CA PHE A 304 -27.74 -16.78 28.07
C PHE A 304 -28.23 -15.84 29.18
N GLU A 305 -27.77 -14.60 29.10
CA GLU A 305 -28.14 -13.50 29.96
C GLU A 305 -28.44 -12.29 29.09
N LEU A 306 -29.59 -11.67 29.32
CA LEU A 306 -30.01 -10.50 28.53
C LEU A 306 -29.21 -9.25 28.90
N VAL A 307 -28.82 -9.13 30.16
CA VAL A 307 -28.13 -7.95 30.72
C VAL A 307 -26.74 -8.38 31.18
N ASP A 308 -25.72 -7.68 30.67
CA ASP A 308 -24.30 -7.85 30.98
C ASP A 308 -23.83 -9.31 31.00
N PRO A 309 -24.01 -10.06 29.89
CA PRO A 309 -23.58 -11.44 29.85
C PRO A 309 -22.06 -11.57 30.04
N GLU A 310 -21.64 -12.48 30.91
CA GLU A 310 -20.22 -12.76 31.18
C GLU A 310 -19.51 -13.58 30.08
N SER A 311 -20.27 -14.03 29.06
CA SER A 311 -19.83 -14.87 27.96
C SER A 311 -20.10 -14.25 26.58
N ASP A 312 -19.39 -14.75 25.58
CA ASP A 312 -19.53 -14.35 24.18
C ASP A 312 -20.59 -15.22 23.48
N VAL A 313 -20.49 -16.54 23.65
CA VAL A 313 -21.46 -17.52 23.15
C VAL A 313 -22.47 -17.82 24.25
N LEU A 314 -23.66 -17.26 24.06
CA LEU A 314 -24.82 -17.39 24.93
C LEU A 314 -25.61 -18.65 24.58
N LEU A 315 -25.69 -19.58 25.52
CA LEU A 315 -26.41 -20.84 25.38
C LEU A 315 -27.74 -20.81 26.15
N THR A 316 -28.77 -21.34 25.50
CA THR A 316 -30.09 -21.62 26.09
C THR A 316 -30.43 -23.09 25.92
N HIS A 317 -31.15 -23.65 26.90
CA HIS A 317 -31.73 -24.98 26.78
C HIS A 317 -32.94 -24.96 25.83
N TYR A 318 -33.11 -26.03 25.07
CA TYR A 318 -34.25 -26.23 24.18
C TYR A 318 -34.98 -27.51 24.58
N THR A 319 -36.31 -27.44 24.59
CA THR A 319 -37.21 -28.58 24.76
C THR A 319 -37.96 -28.84 23.45
N ALA A 320 -38.84 -29.85 23.44
CA ALA A 320 -39.74 -30.08 22.32
C ALA A 320 -40.66 -28.86 22.03
N ASP A 321 -40.93 -28.04 23.05
CA ASP A 321 -41.80 -26.85 22.96
C ASP A 321 -41.03 -25.58 22.55
N GLY A 322 -39.70 -25.66 22.45
CA GLY A 322 -38.84 -24.56 21.99
C GLY A 322 -37.80 -24.11 23.01
N GLN A 323 -37.37 -22.85 22.90
CA GLN A 323 -36.31 -22.28 23.71
C GLN A 323 -36.79 -21.98 25.14
N GLU A 324 -36.08 -22.48 26.14
CA GLU A 324 -36.36 -22.21 27.55
C GLU A 324 -35.25 -21.33 28.14
N THR A 325 -35.52 -20.04 28.36
CA THR A 325 -34.54 -19.12 28.97
C THR A 325 -34.46 -19.26 30.50
N ASN A 326 -35.43 -19.95 31.10
CA ASN A 326 -35.48 -20.28 32.52
C ASN A 326 -35.20 -21.79 32.74
N GLY A 327 -35.52 -22.32 33.92
CA GLY A 327 -35.39 -23.75 34.21
C GLY A 327 -33.97 -24.26 34.08
N LEU A 328 -33.76 -25.21 33.15
CA LEU A 328 -32.47 -25.88 32.94
C LEU A 328 -31.37 -24.95 32.41
N THR A 329 -31.72 -23.84 31.75
CA THR A 329 -30.74 -22.80 31.36
C THR A 329 -30.01 -22.22 32.58
N ARG A 330 -30.64 -22.18 33.76
CA ARG A 330 -29.98 -21.71 35.01
C ARG A 330 -28.92 -22.67 35.55
N ARG A 331 -28.83 -23.87 34.98
CA ARG A 331 -27.79 -24.87 35.30
C ARG A 331 -26.56 -24.72 34.41
N LEU A 332 -26.54 -23.73 33.53
CA LEU A 332 -25.35 -23.23 32.89
C LEU A 332 -24.73 -22.12 33.75
N SER A 333 -23.41 -22.12 33.90
CA SER A 333 -22.67 -20.98 34.48
C SER A 333 -22.61 -19.81 33.49
N GLY A 334 -22.59 -18.57 34.00
CA GLY A 334 -22.40 -17.35 33.18
C GLY A 334 -21.14 -17.42 32.33
N ARG A 335 -20.05 -17.95 32.90
CA ARG A 335 -18.87 -18.48 32.19
C ARG A 335 -18.78 -19.98 32.42
N HIS A 336 -19.00 -20.77 31.37
CA HIS A 336 -19.07 -22.23 31.48
C HIS A 336 -17.82 -22.91 30.92
N ALA A 337 -17.43 -22.55 29.71
CA ALA A 337 -16.23 -23.07 29.07
C ALA A 337 -15.53 -21.98 28.27
N ILE A 338 -14.25 -22.20 27.96
CA ILE A 338 -13.48 -21.33 27.07
C ILE A 338 -12.97 -22.19 25.94
N ILE A 339 -13.17 -21.76 24.69
CA ILE A 339 -12.54 -22.37 23.52
C ILE A 339 -11.52 -21.40 22.94
N ARG A 340 -10.30 -21.87 22.70
CA ARG A 340 -9.22 -21.06 22.16
C ARG A 340 -8.34 -21.84 21.20
N ARG A 341 -7.58 -21.11 20.40
CA ARG A 341 -6.59 -21.70 19.49
C ARG A 341 -5.36 -22.13 20.28
N SER A 342 -4.85 -23.32 19.99
CA SER A 342 -3.58 -23.85 20.49
C SER A 342 -2.67 -24.26 19.33
N GLY A 343 -1.39 -24.52 19.61
CA GLY A 343 -0.42 -24.86 18.56
C GLY A 343 -0.79 -26.10 17.72
N GLN A 344 -1.68 -26.96 18.20
CA GLN A 344 -2.14 -28.19 17.54
C GLN A 344 -3.59 -28.10 17.03
N GLY A 345 -4.26 -26.95 17.15
CA GLY A 345 -5.66 -26.79 16.74
C GLY A 345 -6.46 -25.92 17.69
N PHE A 346 -7.55 -26.45 18.23
CA PHE A 346 -8.40 -25.78 19.21
C PHE A 346 -8.55 -26.63 20.47
N GLU A 347 -8.65 -25.98 21.61
CA GLU A 347 -8.85 -26.63 22.91
C GLU A 347 -10.03 -26.02 23.65
N ILE A 348 -10.63 -26.81 24.54
CA ILE A 348 -11.70 -26.38 25.44
C ILE A 348 -11.23 -26.52 26.89
N GLU A 349 -11.58 -25.55 27.72
CA GLU A 349 -11.33 -25.53 29.17
C GLU A 349 -12.66 -25.40 29.93
N ASP A 350 -12.85 -26.22 30.96
CA ASP A 350 -13.99 -26.11 31.89
C ASP A 350 -13.70 -25.10 33.00
N VAL A 351 -14.48 -24.01 33.04
CA VAL A 351 -14.41 -22.99 34.08
C VAL A 351 -15.69 -22.94 34.94
N SER A 352 -16.61 -23.87 34.68
CA SER A 352 -17.97 -23.84 35.22
C SER A 352 -18.07 -24.25 36.68
N ARG A 353 -19.27 -24.08 37.23
CA ARG A 353 -19.68 -24.66 38.52
C ARG A 353 -20.17 -26.11 38.40
N TYR A 354 -20.78 -26.46 37.27
CA TYR A 354 -21.53 -27.72 37.10
C TYR A 354 -20.79 -28.79 36.28
N GLY A 355 -19.60 -28.46 35.79
CA GLY A 355 -18.76 -29.33 34.98
C GLY A 355 -19.24 -29.44 33.54
N ILE A 356 -18.30 -29.70 32.62
CA ILE A 356 -18.60 -30.16 31.26
C ILE A 356 -18.33 -31.67 31.13
N LEU A 357 -19.03 -32.35 30.23
CA LEU A 357 -18.65 -33.70 29.79
C LEU A 357 -18.20 -33.64 28.34
N LEU A 358 -17.00 -34.15 28.09
CA LEU A 358 -16.47 -34.38 26.75
C LEU A 358 -16.58 -35.87 26.46
N ASP A 359 -17.43 -36.24 25.49
CA ASP A 359 -17.77 -37.64 25.19
C ASP A 359 -18.22 -38.43 26.44
N GLY A 360 -18.95 -37.76 27.35
CA GLY A 360 -19.44 -38.36 28.60
C GLY A 360 -18.43 -38.39 29.75
N VAL A 361 -17.21 -37.88 29.56
CA VAL A 361 -16.16 -37.84 30.59
C VAL A 361 -15.87 -36.41 31.00
N TRP A 362 -15.81 -36.13 32.31
CA TRP A 362 -15.37 -34.84 32.81
C TRP A 362 -13.83 -34.73 32.69
N PRO A 363 -13.29 -33.79 31.89
CA PRO A 363 -11.83 -33.64 31.73
C PRO A 363 -11.12 -33.15 33.00
N GLY A 364 -11.87 -32.55 33.93
CA GLY A 364 -11.36 -31.83 35.09
C GLY A 364 -11.41 -30.32 34.89
N LYS A 365 -11.66 -29.59 35.99
CA LYS A 365 -11.76 -28.13 35.98
C LYS A 365 -10.42 -27.49 35.64
N HIS A 366 -10.43 -26.42 34.85
CA HIS A 366 -9.24 -25.68 34.39
C HIS A 366 -8.19 -26.52 33.65
N LYS A 367 -8.61 -27.66 33.09
CA LYS A 367 -7.73 -28.52 32.30
C LYS A 367 -8.04 -28.37 30.81
N PRO A 368 -7.15 -27.74 30.03
CA PRO A 368 -7.33 -27.65 28.59
C PRO A 368 -7.36 -29.03 27.95
N THR A 369 -8.34 -29.25 27.07
CA THR A 369 -8.51 -30.50 26.34
C THR A 369 -8.65 -30.21 24.85
N ALA A 370 -7.82 -30.84 24.03
CA ALA A 370 -7.87 -30.67 22.58
C ALA A 370 -9.21 -31.15 21.99
N LEU A 371 -9.84 -30.30 21.18
CA LEU A 371 -11.06 -30.62 20.45
C LEU A 371 -10.77 -31.62 19.33
N ARG A 372 -11.72 -32.53 19.10
CA ARG A 372 -11.63 -33.55 18.04
C ARG A 372 -12.93 -33.59 17.26
N LEU A 373 -12.86 -33.90 15.97
CA LEU A 373 -14.05 -34.07 15.14
C LEU A 373 -14.98 -35.14 15.76
N GLY A 374 -16.27 -34.83 15.86
CA GLY A 374 -17.31 -35.70 16.42
C GLY A 374 -17.43 -35.63 17.95
N MET A 375 -16.51 -34.97 18.64
CA MET A 375 -16.55 -34.83 20.10
C MET A 375 -17.88 -34.19 20.54
N ARG A 376 -18.56 -34.82 21.50
CA ARG A 376 -19.77 -34.29 22.12
C ARG A 376 -19.41 -33.52 23.38
N ILE A 377 -19.96 -32.32 23.51
CA ILE A 377 -19.73 -31.40 24.63
C ILE A 377 -21.07 -31.19 25.32
N GLU A 378 -21.25 -31.79 26.49
CA GLU A 378 -22.42 -31.55 27.35
C GLU A 378 -22.05 -30.52 28.41
N PHE A 379 -22.82 -29.44 28.49
CA PHE A 379 -22.57 -28.32 29.41
C PHE A 379 -23.18 -28.55 30.81
N SER A 380 -23.18 -29.81 31.27
CA SER A 380 -23.47 -30.16 32.65
C SER A 380 -23.00 -31.59 32.93
N ALA A 381 -22.16 -31.78 33.95
CA ALA A 381 -21.78 -33.12 34.41
C ALA A 381 -22.84 -33.77 35.31
N SER A 382 -23.78 -32.98 35.84
CA SER A 382 -24.75 -33.40 36.85
C SER A 382 -26.15 -33.64 36.29
N ILE A 383 -26.48 -33.03 35.15
CA ILE A 383 -27.82 -33.11 34.55
C ILE A 383 -27.65 -33.49 33.08
N LYS A 384 -28.17 -34.67 32.73
CA LYS A 384 -28.15 -35.15 31.35
C LYS A 384 -29.12 -34.36 30.48
N GLY A 385 -28.74 -34.18 29.21
CA GLY A 385 -29.63 -33.63 28.19
C GLY A 385 -29.91 -32.13 28.29
N ILE A 386 -29.04 -31.34 28.94
CA ILE A 386 -29.14 -29.87 28.95
C ILE A 386 -28.81 -29.28 27.58
N VAL A 387 -27.58 -28.83 27.37
CA VAL A 387 -27.13 -28.22 26.13
C VAL A 387 -25.98 -29.08 25.68
N THR A 388 -26.13 -29.64 24.49
CA THR A 388 -25.15 -30.54 23.92
C THR A 388 -24.74 -30.02 22.56
N LEU A 389 -23.45 -29.74 22.43
CA LEU A 389 -22.82 -29.38 21.17
C LEU A 389 -21.98 -30.54 20.66
N SER A 390 -21.80 -30.61 19.35
CA SER A 390 -20.84 -31.52 18.71
C SER A 390 -19.86 -30.74 17.86
N VAL A 391 -18.58 -31.09 17.96
CA VAL A 391 -17.52 -30.56 17.11
C VAL A 391 -17.69 -31.14 15.72
N SER A 392 -18.15 -30.32 14.78
CA SER A 392 -18.55 -30.76 13.45
C SER A 392 -17.51 -30.46 12.37
N ALA A 393 -16.60 -29.51 12.59
CA ALA A 393 -15.44 -29.28 11.72
C ALA A 393 -14.30 -28.63 12.51
N ILE A 394 -13.06 -28.99 12.16
CA ILE A 394 -11.85 -28.34 12.68
C ILE A 394 -11.04 -27.88 11.47
N MET A 395 -11.05 -26.57 11.23
CA MET A 395 -10.37 -25.89 10.12
C MET A 395 -9.05 -25.26 10.61
N PRO A 396 -8.11 -24.93 9.70
CA PRO A 396 -6.85 -24.27 10.06
C PRO A 396 -7.03 -22.92 10.80
N HIS A 397 -8.16 -22.27 10.55
CA HIS A 397 -8.50 -20.93 11.03
C HIS A 397 -9.76 -20.91 11.90
N GLY A 398 -10.36 -22.05 12.27
CA GLY A 398 -11.59 -22.06 13.06
C GLY A 398 -12.16 -23.43 13.40
N VAL A 399 -13.18 -23.46 14.25
CA VAL A 399 -13.95 -24.66 14.62
C VAL A 399 -15.45 -24.39 14.45
N ILE A 400 -16.19 -25.40 13.97
CA ILE A 400 -17.66 -25.34 13.83
C ILE A 400 -18.30 -26.27 14.85
N LEU A 401 -19.22 -25.72 15.66
CA LEU A 401 -20.01 -26.46 16.65
C LEU A 401 -21.47 -26.49 16.23
N HIS A 402 -22.08 -27.67 16.26
CA HIS A 402 -23.52 -27.86 16.03
C HIS A 402 -24.24 -28.26 17.30
N ARG A 403 -25.45 -27.77 17.50
CA ARG A 403 -26.35 -28.32 18.52
C ARG A 403 -26.79 -29.73 18.12
N VAL A 404 -26.78 -30.64 19.10
CA VAL A 404 -27.30 -32.02 18.93
C VAL A 404 -28.42 -32.35 19.93
N ASP A 405 -28.94 -31.32 20.58
CA ASP A 405 -30.13 -31.35 21.45
C ASP A 405 -31.39 -30.93 20.66
N HIS A 406 -32.51 -30.69 21.35
CA HIS A 406 -33.76 -30.23 20.72
C HIS A 406 -33.62 -28.93 19.92
N GLY A 407 -32.54 -28.16 20.13
CA GLY A 407 -32.21 -26.95 19.37
C GLY A 407 -31.37 -27.20 18.11
N ALA A 408 -31.22 -28.44 17.62
CA ALA A 408 -30.35 -28.78 16.48
C ALA A 408 -30.54 -27.90 15.22
N ASN A 409 -31.77 -27.48 14.94
CA ASN A 409 -32.09 -26.62 13.79
C ASN A 409 -32.09 -25.12 14.13
N ALA A 410 -31.90 -24.75 15.39
CA ALA A 410 -31.91 -23.36 15.80
C ALA A 410 -30.60 -22.67 15.40
N GLU A 411 -29.46 -23.25 15.81
CA GLU A 411 -28.18 -22.55 15.78
C GLU A 411 -26.98 -23.48 15.50
N SER A 412 -25.99 -22.94 14.82
CA SER A 412 -24.60 -23.44 14.78
C SER A 412 -23.64 -22.30 15.07
N PHE A 413 -22.41 -22.64 15.50
CA PHE A 413 -21.42 -21.67 15.95
C PHE A 413 -20.11 -21.84 15.18
N TYR A 414 -19.63 -20.73 14.60
CA TYR A 414 -18.32 -20.60 13.98
C TYR A 414 -17.42 -19.85 14.94
N LEU A 415 -16.41 -20.52 15.47
CA LEU A 415 -15.38 -19.89 16.30
C LEU A 415 -14.11 -19.79 15.45
N LEU A 416 -13.80 -18.59 14.99
CA LEU A 416 -12.75 -18.29 14.03
C LEU A 416 -11.58 -17.62 14.74
N ALA A 417 -10.36 -17.95 14.32
CA ALA A 417 -9.18 -17.23 14.74
C ALA A 417 -9.22 -15.81 14.14
N PRO A 418 -9.07 -14.76 14.95
CA PRO A 418 -9.13 -13.39 14.47
C PRO A 418 -8.03 -13.15 13.45
N ASN A 419 -8.35 -12.35 12.44
CA ASN A 419 -7.45 -11.91 11.37
C ASN A 419 -6.65 -13.04 10.70
N THR A 420 -7.23 -14.24 10.59
CA THR A 420 -6.57 -15.42 10.02
C THR A 420 -7.25 -15.85 8.72
N HIS A 421 -6.53 -15.76 7.61
CA HIS A 421 -6.96 -16.27 6.31
C HIS A 421 -6.68 -17.80 6.18
N PRO A 422 -7.61 -18.63 5.68
CA PRO A 422 -7.43 -20.08 5.54
C PRO A 422 -6.41 -20.51 4.46
N GLY A 423 -6.04 -19.58 3.57
CA GLY A 423 -5.27 -19.84 2.35
C GLY A 423 -6.16 -20.26 1.18
N TYR A 424 -5.65 -20.13 -0.04
CA TYR A 424 -6.30 -20.64 -1.26
C TYR A 424 -5.26 -21.32 -2.16
N PRO A 425 -5.47 -22.57 -2.61
CA PRO A 425 -6.58 -23.46 -2.23
C PRO A 425 -6.53 -23.81 -0.74
N VAL A 426 -7.71 -24.03 -0.16
CA VAL A 426 -7.84 -24.33 1.28
C VAL A 426 -7.30 -25.72 1.53
N LYS A 427 -6.41 -25.86 2.52
CA LYS A 427 -5.90 -27.17 2.93
C LYS A 427 -7.05 -28.07 3.36
N ALA A 428 -7.01 -29.35 2.99
CA ALA A 428 -8.01 -30.33 3.42
C ALA A 428 -8.09 -30.35 4.96
N PHE A 429 -9.32 -30.36 5.47
CA PHE A 429 -9.61 -30.35 6.89
C PHE A 429 -10.73 -31.33 7.22
N ALA A 430 -10.77 -31.75 8.48
CA ALA A 430 -11.74 -32.73 8.95
C ALA A 430 -13.09 -32.04 9.22
N ALA A 431 -14.15 -32.49 8.53
CA ALA A 431 -15.51 -31.98 8.70
C ALA A 431 -16.55 -33.09 8.55
N ALA A 432 -17.62 -33.00 9.33
CA ALA A 432 -18.81 -33.80 9.18
C ALA A 432 -19.60 -33.36 7.94
N PRO A 433 -20.42 -34.24 7.33
CA PRO A 433 -21.10 -33.93 6.06
C PRO A 433 -21.95 -32.65 6.09
N HIS A 434 -22.67 -32.41 7.19
CA HIS A 434 -23.48 -31.21 7.36
C HIS A 434 -22.63 -29.94 7.49
N ALA A 435 -21.50 -30.00 8.21
CA ALA A 435 -20.58 -28.86 8.32
C ALA A 435 -19.83 -28.58 7.01
N ALA A 436 -19.54 -29.61 6.21
CA ALA A 436 -18.93 -29.43 4.89
C ALA A 436 -19.86 -28.72 3.89
N ALA A 437 -21.18 -28.82 4.09
CA ALA A 437 -22.19 -28.14 3.28
C ALA A 437 -22.38 -26.66 3.65
N LEU A 438 -21.84 -26.20 4.78
CA LEU A 438 -21.93 -24.79 5.21
C LEU A 438 -20.93 -23.89 4.46
N PRO A 439 -21.15 -22.56 4.45
CA PRO A 439 -20.24 -21.63 3.78
C PRO A 439 -18.86 -21.59 4.45
N LEU A 440 -17.83 -21.39 3.65
CA LEU A 440 -16.47 -21.19 4.16
C LEU A 440 -16.28 -19.72 4.52
N LEU A 441 -16.20 -19.47 5.83
CA LEU A 441 -16.09 -18.14 6.40
C LEU A 441 -14.75 -17.98 7.11
N PHE A 442 -14.20 -16.76 7.08
CA PHE A 442 -12.99 -16.41 7.80
C PHE A 442 -13.06 -14.96 8.29
N HIS A 443 -12.14 -14.59 9.19
CA HIS A 443 -12.02 -13.20 9.66
C HIS A 443 -10.69 -12.62 9.20
N ARG A 444 -10.72 -11.45 8.56
CA ARG A 444 -9.54 -10.70 8.12
C ARG A 444 -9.87 -9.23 8.15
N ASP A 445 -8.86 -8.38 8.35
CA ASP A 445 -9.03 -6.93 8.18
C ASP A 445 -10.07 -6.33 9.14
N GLY A 446 -10.29 -6.98 10.29
CA GLY A 446 -11.27 -6.58 11.28
C GLY A 446 -12.71 -7.02 11.03
N GLY A 447 -13.02 -7.82 9.99
CA GLY A 447 -14.37 -8.32 9.76
C GLY A 447 -14.47 -9.68 9.09
N PHE A 448 -15.69 -10.12 8.81
CA PHE A 448 -16.00 -11.45 8.28
C PHE A 448 -16.05 -11.47 6.75
N TRP A 449 -15.50 -12.53 6.18
CA TRP A 449 -15.45 -12.75 4.74
C TRP A 449 -15.96 -14.15 4.39
N HIS A 450 -16.56 -14.26 3.21
CA HIS A 450 -16.84 -15.53 2.55
C HIS A 450 -15.74 -15.82 1.53
N LEU A 451 -15.29 -17.08 1.45
CA LEU A 451 -14.38 -17.57 0.42
C LEU A 451 -15.09 -18.58 -0.47
N ASP A 452 -15.21 -18.28 -1.76
CA ASP A 452 -15.69 -19.25 -2.73
C ASP A 452 -14.60 -20.28 -3.06
N GLN A 453 -14.81 -21.53 -2.64
CA GLN A 453 -13.82 -22.60 -2.77
C GLN A 453 -13.48 -22.97 -4.22
N LEU A 454 -14.36 -22.67 -5.19
CA LEU A 454 -14.14 -22.99 -6.60
C LEU A 454 -13.33 -21.91 -7.33
N THR A 455 -13.61 -20.64 -7.04
CA THR A 455 -13.02 -19.50 -7.76
C THR A 455 -11.91 -18.81 -6.98
N GLY A 456 -11.84 -19.02 -5.66
CA GLY A 456 -10.97 -18.28 -4.76
C GLY A 456 -11.45 -16.85 -4.52
N LYS A 457 -12.65 -16.49 -5.00
CA LYS A 457 -13.20 -15.15 -4.80
C LYS A 457 -13.58 -14.94 -3.35
N GLU A 458 -13.06 -13.87 -2.77
CA GLU A 458 -13.39 -13.41 -1.44
C GLU A 458 -14.49 -12.34 -1.51
N THR A 459 -15.50 -12.46 -0.66
CA THR A 459 -16.58 -11.46 -0.53
C THR A 459 -16.68 -11.00 0.91
N ALA A 460 -16.52 -9.70 1.12
CA ALA A 460 -16.73 -9.06 2.42
C ALA A 460 -18.20 -9.21 2.85
N LEU A 461 -18.44 -9.66 4.07
CA LEU A 461 -19.78 -9.83 4.60
C LEU A 461 -20.21 -8.58 5.36
N ALA A 462 -21.28 -7.94 4.88
CA ALA A 462 -21.88 -6.78 5.53
C ALA A 462 -23.40 -6.80 5.36
N PRO A 463 -24.18 -6.08 6.19
CA PRO A 463 -25.63 -6.07 6.11
C PRO A 463 -26.20 -5.62 4.75
N THR A 464 -25.42 -4.86 3.98
CA THR A 464 -25.80 -4.35 2.65
C THR A 464 -25.47 -5.30 1.50
N VAL A 465 -24.75 -6.40 1.75
CA VAL A 465 -24.29 -7.33 0.72
C VAL A 465 -25.33 -8.43 0.51
N SER A 466 -25.78 -8.61 -0.74
CA SER A 466 -26.66 -9.74 -1.11
C SER A 466 -25.86 -11.05 -1.07
N LEU A 467 -26.41 -12.05 -0.36
CA LEU A 467 -25.76 -13.33 -0.13
C LEU A 467 -26.27 -14.44 -1.07
N ASP A 468 -27.32 -14.19 -1.85
CA ASP A 468 -28.05 -15.20 -2.64
C ASP A 468 -27.19 -15.88 -3.72
N LYS A 469 -26.09 -15.23 -4.11
CA LYS A 469 -25.15 -15.73 -5.12
C LYS A 469 -23.89 -16.35 -4.52
N LEU A 470 -23.76 -16.36 -3.20
CA LEU A 470 -22.59 -16.93 -2.53
C LEU A 470 -22.72 -18.45 -2.45
N SER A 471 -21.61 -19.14 -2.74
CA SER A 471 -21.57 -20.59 -2.70
C SER A 471 -21.86 -21.10 -1.28
N ARG A 472 -22.75 -22.09 -1.19
CA ARG A 472 -23.16 -22.74 0.07
C ARG A 472 -23.84 -21.80 1.07
N VAL A 473 -24.35 -20.66 0.63
CA VAL A 473 -25.23 -19.81 1.44
C VAL A 473 -26.68 -20.02 0.99
N PRO A 474 -27.62 -20.36 1.89
CA PRO A 474 -29.04 -20.46 1.54
C PRO A 474 -29.60 -19.12 1.02
N GLY A 475 -30.50 -19.18 0.04
CA GLY A 475 -31.03 -17.97 -0.64
C GLY A 475 -31.90 -17.04 0.21
N HIS A 476 -32.28 -17.44 1.43
CA HIS A 476 -33.03 -16.60 2.38
C HIS A 476 -32.18 -16.16 3.59
N THR A 477 -30.86 -16.14 3.41
CA THR A 477 -29.91 -15.77 4.44
C THR A 477 -29.50 -14.31 4.33
N ARG A 478 -29.51 -13.62 5.47
CA ARG A 478 -28.98 -12.25 5.61
C ARG A 478 -27.84 -12.19 6.62
N PHE A 479 -26.91 -11.28 6.41
CA PHE A 479 -25.87 -10.97 7.39
C PHE A 479 -26.40 -9.96 8.42
N ALA A 480 -26.23 -10.28 9.70
CA ALA A 480 -26.48 -9.39 10.82
C ALA A 480 -25.14 -9.06 11.51
N SER A 481 -24.92 -7.80 11.83
CA SER A 481 -23.72 -7.28 12.48
C SER A 481 -23.61 -7.64 13.97
N ASP A 482 -24.67 -8.21 14.54
CA ASP A 482 -24.72 -8.73 15.90
C ASP A 482 -24.79 -10.27 15.84
N ALA A 483 -24.16 -10.94 16.80
CA ALA A 483 -24.27 -12.37 16.96
C ALA A 483 -25.70 -12.80 17.36
N TYR A 484 -26.44 -11.97 18.11
CA TYR A 484 -27.78 -12.25 18.64
C TYR A 484 -28.84 -11.23 18.19
N PRO A 485 -29.08 -11.04 16.88
CA PRO A 485 -29.93 -9.96 16.36
C PRO A 485 -31.41 -10.06 16.76
N GLU A 486 -31.88 -11.24 17.16
CA GLU A 486 -33.22 -11.48 17.71
C GLU A 486 -33.35 -11.12 19.20
N HIS A 487 -32.23 -10.88 19.88
CA HIS A 487 -32.18 -10.54 21.29
C HIS A 487 -31.47 -9.20 21.46
N TRP A 488 -32.17 -8.20 22.02
CA TRP A 488 -31.53 -6.94 22.39
C TRP A 488 -30.67 -7.14 23.65
N ILE A 489 -29.48 -7.72 23.49
CA ILE A 489 -28.52 -7.91 24.58
C ILE A 489 -28.07 -6.54 25.07
N ILE A 490 -28.24 -6.29 26.36
CA ILE A 490 -27.91 -5.02 27.01
C ILE A 490 -26.54 -5.16 27.66
N ARG A 491 -25.54 -4.42 27.19
CA ARG A 491 -24.22 -4.31 27.82
C ARG A 491 -24.07 -2.90 28.41
N THR A 492 -24.12 -2.77 29.74
CA THR A 492 -24.11 -1.49 30.47
C THR A 492 -22.70 -1.01 30.85
N GLY A 493 -21.67 -1.84 30.66
CA GLY A 493 -20.28 -1.52 30.98
C GLY A 493 -19.51 -0.75 29.89
N ALA A 494 -18.47 -0.01 30.31
CA ALA A 494 -17.54 0.77 29.46
C ALA A 494 -16.68 -0.06 28.47
N ASN A 495 -16.79 -1.39 28.52
CA ASN A 495 -16.14 -2.33 27.61
C ASN A 495 -17.19 -2.95 26.69
N ASP A 496 -17.81 -2.12 25.84
CA ASP A 496 -18.63 -2.65 24.76
C ASP A 496 -17.69 -3.19 23.66
N ILE A 497 -17.20 -4.42 23.87
CA ILE A 497 -16.22 -5.10 23.01
C ILE A 497 -16.77 -5.29 21.58
N TYR A 498 -18.10 -5.15 21.40
CA TYR A 498 -18.81 -5.37 20.13
C TYR A 498 -19.55 -4.13 19.61
N SER A 499 -19.32 -2.95 20.19
CA SER A 499 -20.07 -1.74 19.81
C SER A 499 -19.80 -1.32 18.36
N THR A 500 -20.82 -1.48 17.52
CA THR A 500 -20.92 -0.82 16.21
C THR A 500 -21.85 0.40 16.27
N VAL A 501 -22.34 0.79 17.46
CA VAL A 501 -23.28 1.89 17.63
C VAL A 501 -22.78 2.85 18.69
N ALA A 502 -22.41 4.07 18.28
CA ALA A 502 -22.08 5.14 19.20
C ALA A 502 -23.24 5.36 20.20
N ALA A 503 -22.91 5.49 21.49
CA ALA A 503 -23.82 5.65 22.63
C ALA A 503 -24.82 6.84 22.55
N ASN A 504 -24.84 7.60 21.46
CA ASN A 504 -25.71 8.77 21.26
C ASN A 504 -27.05 8.47 20.57
N ALA A 505 -27.37 7.21 20.24
CA ALA A 505 -28.62 6.88 19.56
C ALA A 505 -29.79 6.53 20.51
N MET A 506 -29.61 6.57 21.85
CA MET A 506 -30.69 6.27 22.81
C MET A 506 -31.50 7.49 23.28
N SER A 507 -31.49 8.59 22.52
CA SER A 507 -32.49 9.65 22.71
C SER A 507 -33.44 9.65 21.52
N THR A 508 -34.68 9.22 21.77
CA THR A 508 -35.89 9.22 20.93
C THR A 508 -36.36 7.87 20.39
N ALA A 509 -37.14 7.16 21.21
CA ALA A 509 -38.44 6.57 20.86
C ALA A 509 -39.13 6.08 22.14
#